data_AF-A0A7W3P5F1-F1
#
_entry.id   AF-A0A7W3P5F1-F1
#
_cell.length_a   1.000
_cell.length_b   1.000
_cell.length_c   1.000
_cell.angle_alpha   90.00
_cell.angle_beta   90.00
_cell.angle_gamma   90.00
#
_symmetry.space_group_name_H-M   'P 1'
#
loop_
_entity.id
_entity.type
_entity.pdbx_description
1 polymer ?
#
loop_
_entity_poly.entity_id
_entity_poly.type
_entity_poly.pdbx_seq_one_letter_code
_entity_poly.pdbx_strand_id
1 'polypeptide(L)'
;MSQPIAIPSRAGDDPGDDPRVRGRMHRTAERYAGGIRESLAELAQLGLVDQAVAHIRVHGSAPLFKLYLINDAELFFGFYPVMRHDVTVNGETIPTFDPMGKDTALFHHTATTDPDALGSQYVAEAARWFGSIWDTIAKPATL
;
A
#
# COMPACT_ATOMS: atom_id res chain seq x y z
N MET A 1 6.56 5.03 -11.17
CA MET A 1 7.87 4.97 -10.47
C MET A 1 8.99 4.87 -11.50
N SER A 2 10.00 5.74 -11.46
CA SER A 2 11.11 5.77 -12.42
C SER A 2 12.36 5.01 -11.94
N GLN A 3 12.56 4.89 -10.64
CA GLN A 3 13.70 4.18 -10.06
C GLN A 3 13.48 2.66 -10.07
N PRO A 4 14.55 1.86 -10.28
CA PRO A 4 14.50 0.42 -10.10
C PRO A 4 14.13 0.02 -8.67
N ILE A 5 13.38 -1.07 -8.53
CA ILE A 5 13.05 -1.69 -7.23
C ILE A 5 13.14 -3.21 -7.35
N ALA A 6 13.24 -3.89 -6.20
CA ALA A 6 13.36 -5.34 -6.18
C ALA A 6 12.10 -6.06 -6.69
N ILE A 7 10.89 -5.55 -6.38
CA ILE A 7 9.61 -6.08 -6.84
C ILE A 7 8.56 -4.95 -7.04
N PRO A 8 7.64 -5.07 -8.01
CA PRO A 8 7.59 -6.14 -9.00
C PRO A 8 8.76 -6.07 -9.98
N SER A 9 9.22 -7.24 -10.41
CA SER A 9 10.34 -7.40 -11.34
C SER A 9 10.03 -8.50 -12.35
N ARG A 10 10.64 -8.45 -13.53
CA ARG A 10 10.58 -9.53 -14.50
C ARG A 10 11.17 -10.81 -13.90
N ALA A 11 10.52 -11.93 -14.18
CA ALA A 11 10.94 -13.29 -13.84
C ALA A 11 11.29 -14.07 -15.13
N GLY A 12 11.73 -15.32 -14.99
CA GLY A 12 12.11 -16.16 -16.13
C GLY A 12 13.61 -16.11 -16.40
N ASP A 13 13.99 -16.18 -17.67
CA ASP A 13 15.38 -16.40 -18.09
C ASP A 13 16.27 -15.15 -17.95
N ASP A 14 15.67 -13.96 -17.90
CA ASP A 14 16.36 -12.67 -17.69
C ASP A 14 15.69 -11.91 -16.53
N PRO A 15 15.85 -12.37 -15.27
CA PRO A 15 15.18 -11.76 -14.12
C PRO A 15 15.78 -10.38 -13.82
N GLY A 16 14.92 -9.43 -13.44
CA GLY A 16 15.38 -8.09 -13.08
C GLY A 16 14.33 -7.02 -13.22
N ASP A 17 14.75 -5.78 -13.00
CA ASP A 17 13.90 -4.60 -13.10
C ASP A 17 13.28 -4.45 -14.50
N ASP A 18 11.96 -4.19 -14.58
CA ASP A 18 11.29 -3.87 -15.84
C ASP A 18 10.34 -2.65 -15.64
N PRO A 19 10.63 -1.49 -16.27
CA PRO A 19 9.84 -0.26 -16.12
C PRO A 19 8.34 -0.45 -16.38
N ARG A 20 7.99 -1.41 -17.23
CA ARG A 20 6.60 -1.71 -17.60
C ARG A 20 5.83 -2.29 -16.42
N VAL A 21 6.42 -3.25 -15.70
CA VAL A 21 5.76 -3.89 -14.54
C VAL A 21 5.72 -2.96 -13.32
N ARG A 22 6.76 -2.13 -13.10
CA ARG A 22 6.71 -1.06 -12.09
C ARG A 22 5.63 -0.02 -12.42
N GLY A 23 5.53 0.37 -13.69
CA GLY A 23 4.48 1.27 -14.16
C GLY A 23 3.08 0.70 -13.92
N ARG A 24 2.88 -0.60 -14.15
CA ARG A 24 1.62 -1.29 -13.84
C ARG A 24 1.29 -1.22 -12.35
N MET A 25 2.24 -1.54 -11.47
CA MET A 25 2.02 -1.48 -10.02
C MET A 25 1.68 -0.07 -9.55
N HIS A 26 2.38 0.93 -10.08
CA HIS A 26 2.10 2.33 -9.78
C HIS A 26 0.66 2.72 -10.13
N ARG A 27 0.19 2.41 -11.36
CA ARG A 27 -1.20 2.65 -11.76
C ARG A 27 -2.22 1.91 -10.88
N THR A 28 -1.88 0.69 -10.46
CA THR A 28 -2.72 -0.08 -9.53
C THR A 28 -2.85 0.65 -8.19
N ALA A 29 -1.74 1.16 -7.63
CA ALA A 29 -1.75 1.93 -6.39
C ALA A 29 -2.58 3.23 -6.53
N GLU A 30 -2.39 3.98 -7.62
CA GLU A 30 -3.17 5.20 -7.92
C GLU A 30 -4.67 4.93 -7.98
N ARG A 31 -5.08 3.85 -8.69
CA ARG A 31 -6.49 3.45 -8.78
C ARG A 31 -7.10 3.15 -7.40
N TYR A 32 -6.42 2.39 -6.55
CA TYR A 32 -6.95 2.07 -5.22
C TYR A 32 -6.99 3.30 -4.31
N ALA A 33 -5.99 4.17 -4.39
CA ALA A 33 -5.98 5.42 -3.63
C ALA A 33 -7.11 6.37 -4.06
N GLY A 34 -7.36 6.46 -5.38
CA GLY A 34 -8.50 7.19 -5.93
C GLY A 34 -9.84 6.67 -5.43
N GLY A 35 -10.03 5.34 -5.42
CA GLY A 35 -11.25 4.72 -4.89
C GLY A 35 -11.50 5.03 -3.41
N ILE A 36 -10.45 5.05 -2.56
CA ILE A 36 -10.58 5.45 -1.15
C ILE A 36 -11.07 6.90 -1.05
N ARG A 37 -10.48 7.81 -1.82
CA ARG A 37 -10.88 9.23 -1.84
C ARG A 37 -12.34 9.39 -2.27
N GLU A 38 -12.77 8.65 -3.29
CA GLU A 38 -14.15 8.66 -3.78
C GLU A 38 -15.13 8.16 -2.71
N SER A 39 -14.85 7.02 -2.09
CA SER A 39 -15.69 6.49 -1.01
C SER A 39 -15.80 7.46 0.17
N LEU A 40 -14.72 8.13 0.55
CA LEU A 40 -14.75 9.15 1.61
C LEU A 40 -15.59 10.36 1.22
N ALA A 41 -15.45 10.84 -0.04
CA ALA A 41 -16.24 11.96 -0.54
C ALA A 41 -17.74 11.63 -0.59
N GLU A 42 -18.09 10.40 -0.95
CA GLU A 42 -19.47 9.93 -0.98
C GLU A 42 -20.13 9.99 0.41
N LEU A 43 -19.41 9.65 1.48
CA LEU A 43 -19.93 9.76 2.86
C LEU A 43 -20.36 11.20 3.19
N ALA A 44 -19.57 12.19 2.78
CA ALA A 44 -19.90 13.59 2.98
C ALA A 44 -21.08 14.05 2.10
N GLN A 45 -21.12 13.61 0.83
CA GLN A 45 -22.21 13.93 -0.09
C GLN A 45 -23.57 13.38 0.38
N LEU A 46 -23.56 12.21 1.01
CA LEU A 46 -24.75 11.59 1.61
C LEU A 46 -25.14 12.22 2.96
N GLY A 47 -24.36 13.16 3.49
CA GLY A 47 -24.60 13.79 4.79
C GLY A 47 -24.38 12.85 5.98
N LEU A 48 -23.62 11.77 5.81
CA LEU A 48 -23.30 10.82 6.89
C LEU A 48 -22.17 11.33 7.79
N VAL A 49 -21.35 12.26 7.28
CA VAL A 49 -20.31 12.99 8.01
C VAL A 49 -20.33 14.45 7.57
N ASP A 50 -19.97 15.36 8.47
CA ASP A 50 -19.95 16.80 8.17
C ASP A 50 -18.88 17.17 7.12
N GLN A 51 -17.73 16.47 7.17
CA GLN A 51 -16.60 16.72 6.29
C GLN A 51 -15.78 15.45 6.09
N ALA A 52 -15.28 15.25 4.87
CA ALA A 52 -14.32 14.21 4.54
C ALA A 52 -13.12 14.81 3.79
N VAL A 53 -11.90 14.53 4.27
CA VAL A 53 -10.64 14.97 3.64
C VAL A 53 -9.70 13.77 3.55
N ALA A 54 -9.09 13.58 2.37
CA ALA A 54 -8.09 12.54 2.14
C ALA A 54 -6.80 13.17 1.64
N HIS A 55 -5.72 13.05 2.42
CA HIS A 55 -4.37 13.36 1.97
C HIS A 55 -3.72 12.08 1.48
N ILE A 56 -3.13 12.11 0.29
CA ILE A 56 -2.50 10.94 -0.31
C ILE A 56 -1.07 11.27 -0.70
N ARG A 57 -0.14 10.44 -0.25
CA ARG A 57 1.28 10.53 -0.62
C ARG A 57 1.78 9.17 -1.12
N VAL A 58 2.78 9.19 -1.99
CA VAL A 58 3.41 8.01 -2.60
C VAL A 58 4.92 8.03 -2.35
N HIS A 59 5.50 6.86 -2.11
CA HIS A 59 6.96 6.65 -1.98
C HIS A 59 7.42 5.55 -2.92
N GLY A 60 8.74 5.45 -3.17
CA GLY A 60 9.32 4.55 -4.17
C GLY A 60 9.71 3.16 -3.68
N SER A 61 9.33 2.76 -2.47
CA SER A 61 9.74 1.44 -1.93
C SER A 61 8.91 0.32 -2.54
N ALA A 62 9.48 -0.89 -2.57
CA ALA A 62 8.72 -2.09 -2.90
C ALA A 62 7.53 -2.26 -1.92
N PRO A 63 6.32 -2.57 -2.41
CA PRO A 63 5.20 -2.85 -1.53
C PRO A 63 5.37 -4.25 -0.94
N LEU A 64 5.82 -4.34 0.31
CA LEU A 64 6.06 -5.60 1.01
C LEU A 64 4.89 -6.03 1.90
N PHE A 65 3.99 -5.09 2.23
CA PHE A 65 2.86 -5.33 3.10
C PHE A 65 1.74 -4.31 2.88
N LYS A 66 0.56 -4.64 3.38
CA LYS A 66 -0.61 -3.78 3.58
C LYS A 66 -0.69 -3.40 5.05
N LEU A 67 -0.97 -2.14 5.32
CA LEU A 67 -1.13 -1.62 6.66
C LEU A 67 -2.25 -0.59 6.66
N TYR A 68 -3.28 -0.80 7.47
CA TYR A 68 -4.27 0.20 7.81
C TYR A 68 -4.14 0.52 9.29
N LEU A 69 -3.97 1.79 9.61
CA LEU A 69 -3.98 2.31 10.97
C LEU A 69 -5.18 3.25 11.10
N ILE A 70 -6.04 3.00 12.09
CA ILE A 70 -7.27 3.75 12.30
C ILE A 70 -7.23 4.33 13.70
N ASN A 71 -7.36 5.66 13.79
CA ASN A 71 -7.40 6.43 15.04
C ASN A 71 -6.23 6.15 16.00
N ASP A 72 -5.06 5.81 15.47
CA ASP A 72 -3.87 5.41 16.24
C ASP A 72 -4.13 4.28 17.27
N ALA A 73 -5.16 3.47 17.03
CA ALA A 73 -5.66 2.48 17.99
C ALA A 73 -5.87 1.10 17.37
N GLU A 74 -6.37 1.05 16.14
CA GLU A 74 -6.65 -0.20 15.44
C GLU A 74 -5.71 -0.36 14.25
N LEU A 75 -5.01 -1.49 14.18
CA LEU A 75 -4.08 -1.83 13.10
C LEU A 75 -4.50 -3.11 12.40
N PHE A 76 -4.59 -3.06 11.08
CA PHE A 76 -4.74 -4.22 10.21
C PHE A 76 -3.50 -4.36 9.34
N PHE A 77 -2.73 -5.43 9.54
CA PHE A 77 -1.47 -5.67 8.86
C PHE A 77 -1.52 -6.94 8.02
N GLY A 78 -0.95 -6.94 6.82
CA GLY A 78 -0.86 -8.15 6.00
C GLY A 78 0.35 -8.17 5.10
N PHE A 79 1.07 -9.29 5.05
CA PHE A 79 2.22 -9.44 4.16
C PHE A 79 1.79 -9.67 2.72
N TYR A 80 2.51 -9.08 1.78
CA TYR A 80 2.34 -9.40 0.35
C TYR A 80 3.29 -10.53 -0.02
N PRO A 81 2.80 -11.77 -0.18
CA PRO A 81 3.63 -12.85 -0.70
C PRO A 81 4.12 -12.48 -2.10
N VAL A 82 5.41 -12.73 -2.36
CA VAL A 82 5.98 -12.58 -3.69
C VAL A 82 5.70 -13.85 -4.47
N MET A 83 4.93 -13.72 -5.55
CA MET A 83 4.52 -14.85 -6.37
C MET A 83 4.94 -14.66 -7.81
N ARG A 84 5.21 -15.75 -8.52
CA ARG A 84 5.32 -15.71 -9.97
C ARG A 84 3.92 -15.54 -10.56
N HIS A 85 3.72 -14.48 -11.32
CA HIS A 85 2.46 -14.12 -11.96
C HIS A 85 2.76 -13.54 -13.34
N ASP A 86 2.12 -14.08 -14.36
CA ASP A 86 2.25 -13.56 -15.73
C ASP A 86 1.32 -12.34 -15.87
N VAL A 87 1.92 -11.17 -16.11
CA VAL A 87 1.17 -9.90 -16.15
C VAL A 87 1.13 -9.37 -17.57
N THR A 88 -0.05 -9.01 -18.05
CA THR A 88 -0.19 -8.36 -19.36
C THR A 88 -0.01 -6.86 -19.22
N VAL A 89 0.99 -6.30 -19.91
CA VAL A 89 1.23 -4.85 -20.00
C VAL A 89 1.34 -4.47 -21.47
N ASN A 90 0.51 -3.53 -21.93
CA ASN A 90 0.47 -3.05 -23.32
C ASN A 90 0.33 -4.19 -24.36
N GLY A 91 -0.42 -5.24 -24.03
CA GLY A 91 -0.64 -6.40 -24.90
C GLY A 91 0.46 -7.47 -24.85
N GLU A 92 1.53 -7.25 -24.10
CA GLU A 92 2.62 -8.21 -23.92
C GLU A 92 2.51 -8.90 -22.54
N THR A 93 2.66 -10.22 -22.52
CA THR A 93 2.71 -11.00 -21.29
C THR A 93 4.13 -11.05 -20.75
N ILE A 94 4.33 -10.52 -19.55
CA ILE A 94 5.63 -10.45 -18.87
C ILE A 94 5.56 -11.35 -17.62
N PRO A 95 6.33 -12.45 -17.55
CA PRO A 95 6.46 -13.21 -16.31
C PRO A 95 7.06 -12.31 -15.23
N THR A 96 6.41 -12.23 -14.07
CA THR A 96 6.73 -11.25 -13.04
C THR A 96 6.80 -11.90 -11.66
N PHE A 97 7.80 -11.52 -10.85
CA PHE A 97 7.73 -11.69 -9.40
C PHE A 97 6.91 -10.53 -8.84
N ASP A 98 5.64 -10.79 -8.52
CA ASP A 98 4.63 -9.78 -8.19
C ASP A 98 4.28 -9.89 -6.67
N PRO A 99 4.30 -8.79 -5.90
CA PRO A 99 3.78 -8.79 -4.53
C PRO A 99 2.25 -8.84 -4.58
N MET A 100 1.68 -9.97 -4.17
CA MET A 100 0.25 -10.23 -4.34
C MET A 100 -0.56 -9.73 -3.13
N GLY A 101 -1.37 -8.68 -3.34
CA GLY A 101 -2.15 -8.02 -2.29
C GLY A 101 -3.67 -8.24 -2.25
N LYS A 102 -4.23 -9.04 -3.17
CA LYS A 102 -5.70 -9.19 -3.35
C LYS A 102 -6.31 -10.10 -2.30
N ASP A 103 -5.67 -11.23 -2.01
CA ASP A 103 -6.14 -12.23 -1.05
C ASP A 103 -5.30 -12.23 0.24
N THR A 104 -4.63 -11.11 0.51
CA THR A 104 -3.80 -10.95 1.71
C THR A 104 -4.67 -10.95 2.96
N ALA A 105 -4.45 -11.93 3.84
CA ALA A 105 -5.01 -11.93 5.18
C ALA A 105 -4.51 -10.71 5.97
N LEU A 106 -5.42 -10.11 6.73
CA LEU A 106 -5.12 -8.99 7.61
C LEU A 106 -5.17 -9.46 9.07
N PHE A 107 -4.05 -9.32 9.76
CA PHE A 107 -3.90 -9.54 11.18
C PHE A 107 -4.29 -8.26 11.91
N HIS A 108 -5.15 -8.42 12.90
CA HIS A 108 -5.69 -7.32 13.68
C HIS A 108 -4.91 -7.17 14.99
N HIS A 109 -4.47 -5.94 15.27
CA HIS A 109 -3.86 -5.53 16.52
C HIS A 109 -4.59 -4.29 17.06
N THR A 110 -4.80 -4.25 18.36
CA THR A 110 -5.48 -3.16 19.04
C THR A 110 -4.61 -2.61 20.16
N ALA A 111 -4.51 -1.28 20.25
CA ALA A 111 -3.90 -0.61 21.38
C ALA A 111 -4.83 -0.71 22.60
N THR A 112 -4.25 -1.03 23.75
CA THR A 112 -4.96 -1.10 25.02
C THR A 112 -4.42 -0.06 26.00
N THR A 113 -5.00 0.01 27.20
CA THR A 113 -4.48 0.86 28.28
C THR A 113 -3.11 0.41 28.78
N ASP A 114 -2.73 -0.84 28.52
CA ASP A 114 -1.39 -1.35 28.80
C ASP A 114 -0.46 -1.04 27.61
N PRO A 115 0.52 -0.12 27.76
CA PRO A 115 1.45 0.22 26.69
C PRO A 115 2.42 -0.91 26.37
N ASP A 116 2.63 -1.87 27.27
CA ASP A 116 3.56 -2.99 27.09
C ASP A 116 2.88 -4.21 26.47
N ALA A 117 1.55 -4.19 26.32
CA ALA A 117 0.83 -5.20 25.57
C ALA A 117 1.31 -5.21 24.11
N LEU A 118 1.49 -6.41 23.55
CA LEU A 118 2.00 -6.61 22.19
C LEU A 118 1.20 -5.80 21.14
N GLY A 119 -0.12 -5.75 21.26
CA GLY A 119 -0.97 -4.98 20.36
C GLY A 119 -0.66 -3.48 20.41
N SER A 120 -0.53 -2.90 21.61
CA SER A 120 -0.17 -1.50 21.83
C SER A 120 1.20 -1.17 21.25
N GLN A 121 2.20 -2.02 21.50
CA GLN A 121 3.55 -1.84 20.95
C GLN A 121 3.55 -1.91 19.42
N TYR A 122 2.81 -2.86 18.84
CA TYR A 122 2.73 -3.01 17.38
C TYR A 122 2.07 -1.80 16.71
N VAL A 123 0.96 -1.29 17.28
CA VAL A 123 0.29 -0.07 16.81
C VAL A 123 1.25 1.12 16.87
N ALA A 124 1.99 1.29 17.98
CA ALA A 124 2.94 2.39 18.14
C ALA A 124 4.12 2.32 17.15
N GLU A 125 4.70 1.14 16.93
CA GLU A 125 5.78 0.95 15.95
C GLU A 125 5.29 1.15 14.50
N ALA A 126 4.07 0.68 14.19
CA ALA A 126 3.44 0.90 12.89
C ALA A 126 3.22 2.39 12.61
N ALA A 127 2.71 3.15 13.59
CA ALA A 127 2.53 4.59 13.50
C ALA A 127 3.88 5.31 13.28
N ARG A 128 4.92 4.92 14.03
CA ARG A 128 6.27 5.48 13.87
C ARG A 128 6.84 5.21 12.49
N TRP A 129 6.71 3.97 11.99
CA TRP A 129 7.14 3.62 10.65
C TRP A 129 6.38 4.44 9.59
N PHE A 130 5.05 4.52 9.69
CA PHE A 130 4.23 5.30 8.75
C PHE A 130 4.66 6.78 8.74
N GLY A 131 4.77 7.40 9.91
CA GLY A 131 5.22 8.79 10.05
C GLY A 131 6.60 9.01 9.44
N SER A 132 7.54 8.09 9.68
CA SER A 132 8.89 8.18 9.09
C SER A 132 8.86 8.24 7.57
N ILE A 133 7.99 7.46 6.91
CA ILE A 133 7.84 7.47 5.45
C ILE A 133 7.10 8.72 5.00
N TRP A 134 5.99 9.04 5.67
CA TRP A 134 5.09 10.14 5.36
C TRP A 134 5.80 11.49 5.38
N ASP A 135 6.61 11.73 6.41
CA ASP A 135 7.25 13.03 6.65
C ASP A 135 8.56 13.21 5.88
N THR A 136 9.17 12.13 5.36
CA THR A 136 10.49 12.21 4.71
C THR A 136 10.43 11.99 3.20
N ILE A 137 10.20 10.75 2.76
CA ILE A 137 10.41 10.33 1.36
C ILE A 137 9.11 10.29 0.55
N ALA A 138 7.95 10.33 1.20
CA ALA A 138 6.67 10.32 0.52
C ALA A 138 6.37 11.69 -0.11
N LYS A 139 5.81 11.71 -1.32
CA LYS A 139 5.44 12.93 -2.05
C LYS A 139 3.92 12.97 -2.25
N PRO A 140 3.27 14.15 -2.21
CA PRO A 140 1.86 14.28 -2.55
C PRO A 140 1.55 13.59 -3.88
N ALA A 141 0.51 12.75 -3.87
CA ALA A 141 0.04 12.10 -5.08
C ALA A 141 -0.76 13.11 -5.92
N THR A 142 -0.60 13.06 -7.24
CA THR A 142 -1.46 13.78 -8.17
C THR A 142 -2.48 12.78 -8.69
N LEU A 143 -3.65 12.71 -8.04
CA LEU A 143 -4.74 11.78 -8.32
C LEU A 143 -5.99 12.52 -8.77
#